data_AF-A0A7C6UH85-F1
#
_entry.id   AF-A0A7C6UH85-F1
#
_cell.length_a   1.000
_cell.length_b   1.000
_cell.length_c   1.000
_cell.angle_alpha   90.00
_cell.angle_beta   90.00
_cell.angle_gamma   90.00
#
_symmetry.space_group_name_H-M   'P 1'
#
loop_
_entity.id
_entity.type
_entity.pdbx_description
1 polymer ?
#
loop_
_entity_poly.entity_id
_entity_poly.type
_entity_poly.pdbx_seq_one_letter_code
_entity_poly.pdbx_strand_id
1 'polypeptide(L)'
;KSKPQNQHVEAKIRQQLQFLRDEQKITFLDNSGHYTLRDIYLLDKEKEETQAIDLSKEHPEKREYLVETYVRNVKWAQKAVEVLGDFCLCAGCKNTFTRQDGTRYIEVHHIVPLFKGGEDGIWNMAVLCAHHHKIAHYGDDKTKYEIERYLLNEVKHRL
;
A
#
# COMPACT_ATOMS: atom_id res chain seq x y z
N LYS A 1 32.38 -19.18 -26.65
CA LYS A 1 31.37 -18.10 -26.73
C LYS A 1 31.41 -17.33 -25.42
N SER A 2 31.94 -16.10 -25.42
CA SER A 2 32.00 -15.28 -24.21
C SER A 2 30.57 -15.02 -23.73
N LYS A 3 30.27 -15.35 -22.48
CA LYS A 3 29.04 -14.87 -21.86
C LYS A 3 29.19 -13.35 -21.74
N PRO A 4 28.25 -12.54 -22.23
CA PRO A 4 28.33 -11.10 -22.01
C PRO A 4 28.32 -10.86 -20.50
N GLN A 5 29.41 -10.29 -19.99
CA GLN A 5 29.58 -9.95 -18.58
C GLN A 5 28.78 -8.67 -18.32
N ASN A 6 27.47 -8.80 -18.41
CA ASN A 6 26.56 -7.68 -18.26
C ASN A 6 26.38 -7.40 -16.76
N GLN A 7 27.05 -6.35 -16.29
CA GLN A 7 27.20 -5.94 -14.89
C GLN A 7 25.95 -5.24 -14.31
N HIS A 8 24.90 -5.02 -15.10
CA HIS A 8 23.68 -4.35 -14.64
C HIS A 8 22.62 -5.38 -14.23
N VAL A 9 22.75 -5.90 -13.02
CA VAL A 9 21.82 -6.88 -12.43
C VAL A 9 20.41 -6.31 -12.34
N GLU A 10 20.29 -5.03 -11.98
CA GLU A 10 19.02 -4.32 -11.80
C GLU A 10 18.26 -4.17 -13.13
N ALA A 11 18.99 -3.91 -14.23
CA ALA A 11 18.38 -3.79 -15.55
C ALA A 11 17.76 -5.12 -16.02
N LYS A 12 18.43 -6.24 -15.71
CA LYS A 12 17.92 -7.58 -16.04
C LYS A 12 16.68 -7.93 -15.24
N ILE A 13 16.67 -7.60 -13.95
CA ILE A 13 15.51 -7.81 -13.08
C ILE A 13 14.31 -7.02 -13.62
N ARG A 14 14.48 -5.73 -13.93
CA ARG A 14 13.39 -4.91 -14.51
C ARG A 14 12.89 -5.45 -15.84
N GLN A 15 13.80 -5.86 -16.72
CA GLN A 15 13.43 -6.45 -18.00
C GLN A 15 12.62 -7.74 -17.83
N GLN A 16 13.03 -8.60 -16.90
CA GLN A 16 12.34 -9.86 -16.64
C GLN A 16 10.96 -9.63 -16.01
N LEU A 17 10.85 -8.71 -15.04
CA LEU A 17 9.56 -8.36 -14.43
C LEU A 17 8.62 -7.70 -15.44
N GLN A 18 9.13 -6.83 -16.33
CA GLN A 18 8.34 -6.27 -17.42
C GLN A 18 7.78 -7.36 -18.33
N PHE A 19 8.63 -8.29 -18.77
CA PHE A 19 8.19 -9.42 -19.59
C PHE A 19 7.10 -10.25 -18.90
N LEU A 20 7.28 -10.55 -17.61
CA LEU A 20 6.27 -11.29 -16.84
C LEU A 20 4.95 -10.51 -16.66
N ARG A 21 4.99 -9.17 -16.59
CA ARG A 21 3.79 -8.33 -16.58
C ARG A 21 3.07 -8.38 -17.93
N ASP A 22 3.81 -8.26 -19.02
CA ASP A 22 3.25 -8.24 -20.38
C ASP A 22 2.56 -9.59 -20.71
N GLU A 23 3.12 -10.69 -20.21
CA GLU A 23 2.54 -12.05 -20.29
C GLU A 23 1.44 -12.32 -19.25
N GLN A 24 1.04 -11.30 -18.49
CA GLN A 24 0.03 -11.37 -17.42
C GLN A 24 0.31 -12.42 -16.33
N LYS A 25 1.58 -12.81 -16.16
CA LYS A 25 2.05 -13.79 -15.17
C LYS A 25 2.24 -13.18 -13.79
N ILE A 26 2.43 -11.87 -13.72
CA ILE A 26 2.44 -11.11 -12.46
C ILE A 26 1.63 -9.84 -12.60
N THR A 27 1.10 -9.33 -11.49
CA THR A 27 0.49 -8.00 -11.43
C THR A 27 0.97 -7.27 -10.20
N PHE A 28 0.99 -5.94 -10.27
CA PHE A 28 1.18 -5.12 -9.08
C PHE A 28 0.02 -5.33 -8.11
N LEU A 29 0.37 -5.62 -6.87
CA LEU A 29 -0.53 -5.64 -5.72
C LEU A 29 -0.78 -4.21 -5.23
N ASP A 30 0.25 -3.37 -5.27
CA ASP A 30 0.15 -2.01 -4.78
C ASP A 30 1.11 -1.05 -5.46
N ASN A 31 0.93 0.19 -5.04
CA ASN A 31 1.80 1.28 -5.35
C ASN A 31 3.01 1.29 -4.44
N SER A 32 3.46 0.19 -3.87
CA SER A 32 4.76 0.12 -3.20
C SER A 32 5.71 -0.86 -3.87
N GLY A 33 5.19 -1.77 -4.70
CA GLY A 33 6.05 -2.70 -5.40
C GLY A 33 5.83 -4.14 -5.36
N HIS A 34 4.84 -4.48 -4.59
CA HIS A 34 4.53 -5.83 -4.37
C HIS A 34 3.92 -6.37 -5.65
N TYR A 35 4.36 -7.55 -6.04
CA TYR A 35 3.77 -8.30 -7.12
C TYR A 35 3.00 -9.47 -6.53
N THR A 36 1.93 -9.85 -7.23
CA THR A 36 1.33 -11.16 -7.04
C THR A 36 1.50 -11.98 -8.30
N LEU A 37 1.72 -13.28 -8.10
CA LEU A 37 1.77 -14.28 -9.16
C LEU A 37 0.34 -14.54 -9.67
N ARG A 38 0.18 -14.59 -10.99
CA ARG A 38 -1.08 -14.93 -11.67
C ARG A 38 -0.91 -16.23 -12.42
N ASP A 39 -1.80 -17.19 -12.14
CA ASP A 39 -1.84 -18.49 -12.82
C ASP A 39 -0.49 -19.24 -12.84
N ILE A 40 0.36 -18.93 -11.85
CA ILE A 40 1.60 -19.64 -11.55
C ILE A 40 1.41 -20.28 -10.20
N TYR A 41 1.36 -21.61 -10.21
CA TYR A 41 1.36 -22.38 -8.98
C TYR A 41 2.74 -22.31 -8.35
N LEU A 42 2.78 -22.02 -7.04
CA LEU A 42 3.98 -22.25 -6.26
C LEU A 42 4.33 -23.73 -6.34
N LEU A 43 5.62 -24.02 -6.52
CA LEU A 43 6.14 -25.37 -6.44
C LEU A 43 5.90 -25.89 -5.01
N ASP A 44 5.69 -27.19 -4.86
CA ASP A 44 5.35 -27.75 -3.55
C ASP A 44 6.43 -27.49 -2.50
N LYS A 45 7.70 -27.46 -2.92
CA LYS A 45 8.83 -27.04 -2.08
C LYS A 45 8.74 -25.58 -1.61
N GLU A 46 8.28 -24.66 -2.48
CA GLU A 46 8.11 -23.24 -2.13
C GLU A 46 6.95 -23.06 -1.14
N LYS A 47 5.87 -23.84 -1.30
CA LYS A 47 4.75 -23.87 -0.34
C LYS A 47 5.20 -24.38 1.03
N GLU A 48 5.97 -25.47 1.06
CA GLU A 48 6.52 -26.06 2.28
C GLU A 48 7.46 -25.08 3.02
N GLU A 49 8.35 -24.37 2.31
CA GLU A 49 9.24 -23.35 2.91
C GLU A 49 8.49 -22.12 3.48
N THR A 50 7.30 -21.83 2.96
CA THR A 50 6.45 -20.74 3.46
C THR A 50 5.65 -21.17 4.71
N GLN A 51 5.33 -22.46 4.80
CA GLN A 51 4.57 -23.05 5.92
C GLN A 51 5.47 -23.55 7.06
N ALA A 52 6.74 -23.85 6.77
CA ALA A 52 7.72 -24.27 7.76
C ALA A 52 8.24 -23.05 8.55
N ILE A 53 7.56 -22.71 9.65
CA ILE A 53 8.11 -21.84 10.68
C ILE A 53 8.97 -22.72 11.60
N ASP A 54 10.27 -22.70 11.40
CA ASP A 54 11.21 -23.32 12.34
C ASP A 54 11.39 -22.40 13.57
N LEU A 55 10.54 -22.61 14.57
CA LEU A 55 10.56 -21.88 15.85
C LEU A 55 11.84 -22.10 16.67
N SER A 56 12.72 -23.02 16.26
CA SER A 56 14.00 -23.29 16.94
C SER A 56 15.13 -22.33 16.52
N LYS A 57 14.94 -21.56 15.45
CA LYS A 57 15.90 -20.54 15.03
C LYS A 57 15.79 -19.31 15.94
N GLU A 58 16.76 -19.14 16.84
CA GLU A 58 16.85 -17.99 17.76
C GLU A 58 17.13 -16.65 17.04
N HIS A 59 17.49 -16.69 15.75
CA HIS A 59 17.82 -15.51 14.96
C HIS A 59 16.95 -15.43 13.70
N PRO A 60 16.30 -14.28 13.44
CA PRO A 60 15.49 -14.10 12.25
C PRO A 60 16.36 -14.17 10.99
N GLU A 61 15.97 -15.02 10.04
CA GLU A 61 16.57 -15.04 8.71
C GLU A 61 16.14 -13.81 7.92
N LYS A 62 17.12 -13.11 7.34
CA LYS A 62 16.85 -12.00 6.43
C LYS A 62 16.36 -12.54 5.09
N ARG A 63 15.17 -12.13 4.68
CA ARG A 63 14.61 -12.37 3.34
C ARG A 63 14.56 -11.04 2.58
N GLU A 64 15.06 -11.02 1.36
CA GLU A 64 14.97 -9.84 0.47
C GLU A 64 13.75 -9.98 -0.44
N TYR A 65 12.91 -8.95 -0.47
CA TYR A 65 11.76 -8.85 -1.36
C TYR A 65 11.98 -7.66 -2.32
N LEU A 66 11.60 -7.83 -3.59
CA LEU A 66 11.68 -6.76 -4.60
C LEU A 66 10.36 -6.01 -4.68
N VAL A 67 10.41 -4.69 -4.46
CA VAL A 67 9.25 -3.83 -4.17
C VAL A 67 9.36 -2.50 -5.00
N GLU A 68 8.68 -2.38 -6.16
CA GLU A 68 8.40 -1.15 -6.97
C GLU A 68 7.10 -0.27 -6.74
N THR A 69 7.23 0.88 -6.08
CA THR A 69 6.12 1.78 -5.68
C THR A 69 5.51 2.64 -6.81
N TYR A 70 4.18 2.90 -6.85
CA TYR A 70 3.67 4.02 -7.64
C TYR A 70 3.86 5.29 -6.81
N VAL A 71 4.36 6.32 -7.47
CA VAL A 71 4.52 7.65 -6.89
C VAL A 71 3.15 8.26 -6.66
N ARG A 72 2.66 8.23 -5.41
CA ARG A 72 1.53 9.08 -5.01
C ARG A 72 1.95 10.54 -5.26
N ASN A 73 1.08 11.34 -5.84
CA ASN A 73 1.38 12.77 -5.96
C ASN A 73 1.43 13.38 -4.56
N VAL A 74 2.65 13.57 -4.05
CA VAL A 74 2.92 14.06 -2.69
C VAL A 74 2.19 15.39 -2.43
N LYS A 75 1.95 16.18 -3.49
CA LYS A 75 1.22 17.45 -3.40
C LYS A 75 -0.21 17.26 -2.93
N TRP A 76 -0.92 16.22 -3.37
CA TRP A 76 -2.31 16.00 -2.94
C TRP A 76 -2.38 15.52 -1.50
N ALA A 77 -1.47 14.65 -1.07
CA ALA A 77 -1.41 14.22 0.32
C ALA A 77 -1.08 15.38 1.28
N GLN A 78 -0.12 16.23 0.91
CA GLN A 78 0.15 17.46 1.67
C GLN A 78 -1.07 18.37 1.69
N LYS A 79 -1.71 18.58 0.52
CA LYS A 79 -2.92 19.40 0.42
C LYS A 79 -4.07 18.87 1.26
N ALA A 80 -4.21 17.55 1.35
CA ALA A 80 -5.23 16.91 2.19
C ALA A 80 -5.03 17.23 3.67
N VAL A 81 -3.79 17.16 4.18
CA VAL A 81 -3.48 17.55 5.56
C VAL A 81 -3.69 19.05 5.78
N GLU A 82 -3.33 19.89 4.82
CA GLU A 82 -3.57 21.35 4.90
C GLU A 82 -5.06 21.70 4.98
N VAL A 83 -5.90 21.05 4.17
CA VAL A 83 -7.33 21.41 4.02
C VAL A 83 -8.21 20.69 5.06
N LEU A 84 -7.94 19.41 5.30
CA LEU A 84 -8.78 18.56 6.17
C LEU A 84 -8.26 18.52 7.62
N GLY A 85 -7.03 19.00 7.85
CA GLY A 85 -6.39 19.08 9.15
C GLY A 85 -5.59 17.83 9.52
N ASP A 86 -5.15 17.79 10.78
CA ASP A 86 -4.28 16.75 11.34
C ASP A 86 -5.00 15.86 12.37
N PHE A 87 -6.33 15.93 12.41
CA PHE A 87 -7.19 15.05 13.19
C PHE A 87 -7.95 14.08 12.28
N CYS A 88 -8.11 12.85 12.76
CA CYS A 88 -8.87 11.83 12.04
C CYS A 88 -10.31 12.29 11.78
N LEU A 89 -10.78 12.13 10.54
CA LEU A 89 -12.14 12.55 10.16
C LEU A 89 -13.25 11.69 10.79
N CYS A 90 -12.96 10.43 11.16
CA CYS A 90 -13.91 9.58 11.88
C CYS A 90 -14.35 10.24 13.21
N ALA A 91 -15.67 10.39 13.39
CA ALA A 91 -16.27 11.04 14.55
C ALA A 91 -15.77 10.47 15.87
N GLY A 92 -15.44 11.36 16.82
CA GLY A 92 -15.01 10.99 18.17
C GLY A 92 -13.61 10.36 18.27
N CYS A 93 -12.87 10.25 17.17
CA CYS A 93 -11.53 9.67 17.18
C CYS A 93 -10.53 10.59 17.89
N LYS A 94 -9.82 10.03 18.89
CA LYS A 94 -8.72 10.70 19.61
C LYS A 94 -7.34 10.05 19.38
N ASN A 95 -7.28 9.03 18.52
CA ASN A 95 -6.05 8.30 18.25
C ASN A 95 -5.08 9.18 17.46
N THR A 96 -3.97 9.55 18.10
CA THR A 96 -2.87 10.30 17.49
C THR A 96 -1.63 10.16 18.38
N PHE A 97 -0.46 10.51 17.85
CA PHE A 97 0.76 10.71 18.61
C PHE A 97 1.58 11.83 17.95
N THR A 98 2.49 12.42 18.71
CA THR A 98 3.36 13.48 18.20
C THR A 98 4.64 12.88 17.64
N ARG A 99 5.01 13.29 16.43
CA ARG A 99 6.28 12.94 15.78
C ARG A 99 7.42 13.72 16.42
N GLN A 100 8.66 13.32 16.13
CA GLN A 100 9.86 14.00 16.63
C GLN A 100 9.92 15.48 16.22
N ASP A 101 9.34 15.84 15.09
CA ASP A 101 9.25 17.21 14.57
C ASP A 101 8.13 18.05 15.22
N GLY A 102 7.41 17.50 16.20
CA GLY A 102 6.30 18.17 16.90
C GLY A 102 4.95 18.10 16.19
N THR A 103 4.88 17.53 14.97
CA THR A 103 3.62 17.39 14.23
C THR A 103 2.80 16.19 14.71
N ARG A 104 1.48 16.25 14.58
CA ARG A 104 0.61 15.10 14.85
C ARG A 104 0.70 14.07 13.73
N TYR A 105 0.74 12.80 14.10
CA TYR A 105 0.70 11.72 13.15
C TYR A 105 -0.70 11.55 12.54
N ILE A 106 -0.76 11.60 11.21
CA ILE A 106 -1.96 11.34 10.42
C ILE A 106 -1.57 10.69 9.08
N GLU A 107 -2.45 9.86 8.54
CA GLU A 107 -2.28 9.18 7.25
C GLU A 107 -3.34 9.66 6.26
N VAL A 108 -2.94 9.86 5.00
CA VAL A 108 -3.88 10.20 3.92
C VAL A 108 -4.33 8.92 3.22
N HIS A 109 -5.64 8.80 3.07
CA HIS A 109 -6.34 7.67 2.48
C HIS A 109 -7.15 8.11 1.28
N HIS A 110 -7.06 7.40 0.15
CA HIS A 110 -8.03 7.52 -0.93
C HIS A 110 -9.32 6.81 -0.51
N ILE A 111 -10.42 7.55 -0.35
CA ILE A 111 -11.69 7.03 0.17
C ILE A 111 -12.24 5.94 -0.75
N VAL A 112 -12.31 6.25 -2.05
CA VAL A 112 -12.47 5.26 -3.11
C VAL A 112 -11.06 4.90 -3.60
N PRO A 113 -10.63 3.63 -3.48
CA PRO A 113 -9.29 3.23 -3.89
C PRO A 113 -9.01 3.48 -5.38
N LEU A 114 -7.79 3.92 -5.71
CA LEU A 114 -7.40 4.20 -7.10
C LEU A 114 -7.59 2.99 -8.04
N PHE A 115 -7.28 1.78 -7.58
CA PHE A 115 -7.46 0.55 -8.38
C PHE A 115 -8.93 0.21 -8.65
N LYS A 116 -9.86 0.78 -7.86
CA LYS A 116 -11.31 0.68 -8.07
C LYS A 116 -11.87 1.84 -8.91
N GLY A 117 -11.00 2.67 -9.50
CA GLY A 117 -11.40 3.83 -10.30
C GLY A 117 -11.59 5.11 -9.49
N GLY A 118 -11.14 5.16 -8.23
CA GLY A 118 -11.13 6.40 -7.46
C GLY A 118 -10.19 7.44 -8.06
N GLU A 119 -10.57 8.71 -7.99
CA GLU A 119 -9.78 9.83 -8.52
C GLU A 119 -8.64 10.21 -7.56
N ASP A 120 -7.49 10.62 -8.11
CA ASP A 120 -6.39 11.19 -7.33
C ASP A 120 -6.60 12.70 -7.14
N GLY A 121 -7.55 13.05 -6.27
CA GLY A 121 -7.96 14.42 -5.99
C GLY A 121 -8.48 14.61 -4.57
N ILE A 122 -8.45 15.85 -4.08
CA ILE A 122 -8.77 16.20 -2.68
C ILE A 122 -10.16 15.73 -2.22
N TRP A 123 -11.15 15.71 -3.12
CA TRP A 123 -12.51 15.24 -2.86
C TRP A 123 -12.61 13.73 -2.60
N ASN A 124 -11.58 12.97 -2.97
CA ASN A 124 -11.48 11.54 -2.72
C ASN A 124 -10.42 11.21 -1.66
N MET A 125 -9.97 12.20 -0.87
CA MET A 125 -8.97 12.01 0.17
C MET A 125 -9.53 12.21 1.57
N ALA A 126 -9.16 11.35 2.49
CA ALA A 126 -9.44 11.48 3.91
C ALA A 126 -8.17 11.45 4.73
N VAL A 127 -8.13 12.25 5.79
CA VAL A 127 -7.09 12.20 6.82
C VAL A 127 -7.54 11.30 7.97
N LEU A 128 -6.82 10.23 8.23
CA LEU A 128 -7.20 9.17 9.18
C LEU A 128 -6.05 8.85 10.14
N CYS A 129 -6.39 8.44 11.36
CA CYS A 129 -5.41 7.81 12.25
C CYS A 129 -5.03 6.43 11.71
N ALA A 130 -3.89 5.89 12.16
CA ALA A 130 -3.43 4.56 11.75
C ALA A 130 -4.51 3.47 11.93
N HIS A 131 -5.26 3.52 13.04
CA HIS A 131 -6.31 2.53 13.32
C HIS A 131 -7.45 2.57 12.29
N HIS A 132 -8.09 3.73 12.09
CA HIS A 132 -9.19 3.86 11.13
C HIS A 132 -8.72 3.69 9.68
N HIS A 133 -7.49 4.09 9.37
CA HIS A 133 -6.92 3.80 8.07
C HIS A 133 -6.82 2.30 7.81
N LYS A 134 -6.39 1.51 8.80
CA LYS A 134 -6.35 0.05 8.70
C LYS A 134 -7.74 -0.57 8.66
N ILE A 135 -8.72 -0.04 9.38
CA ILE A 135 -10.11 -0.49 9.25
C ILE A 135 -10.62 -0.25 7.82
N ALA A 136 -10.33 0.90 7.22
CA ALA A 136 -10.73 1.20 5.83
C ALA A 136 -10.12 0.23 4.81
N HIS A 137 -8.92 -0.31 5.06
CA HIS A 137 -8.30 -1.33 4.22
C HIS A 137 -8.78 -2.75 4.50
N TYR A 138 -8.85 -3.13 5.78
CA TYR A 138 -8.91 -4.54 6.21
C TYR A 138 -10.17 -4.90 6.99
N GLY A 139 -11.05 -3.93 7.28
CA GLY A 139 -12.34 -4.21 7.89
C GLY A 139 -13.21 -5.14 7.02
N ASP A 140 -14.24 -5.71 7.63
CA ASP A 140 -15.26 -6.42 6.87
C ASP A 140 -15.97 -5.48 5.87
N ASP A 141 -16.67 -6.05 4.89
CA ASP A 141 -17.25 -5.28 3.79
C ASP A 141 -18.28 -4.25 4.27
N LYS A 142 -19.03 -4.58 5.32
CA LYS A 142 -19.99 -3.65 5.93
C LYS A 142 -19.27 -2.45 6.54
N THR A 143 -18.23 -2.69 7.32
CA THR A 143 -17.44 -1.66 8.00
C THR A 143 -16.74 -0.75 7.00
N LYS A 144 -16.14 -1.33 5.95
CA LYS A 144 -15.50 -0.55 4.87
C LYS A 144 -16.52 0.34 4.16
N TYR A 145 -17.69 -0.19 3.83
CA TYR A 145 -18.77 0.57 3.20
C TYR A 145 -19.27 1.72 4.09
N GLU A 146 -19.45 1.48 5.39
CA GLU A 146 -19.89 2.50 6.34
C GLU A 146 -18.85 3.63 6.49
N ILE A 147 -17.57 3.28 6.59
CA ILE A 147 -16.47 4.26 6.64
C ILE A 147 -16.38 5.04 5.33
N GLU A 148 -16.38 4.37 4.17
CA GLU A 148 -16.31 5.01 2.86
C GLU A 148 -17.43 6.05 2.71
N ARG A 149 -18.68 5.65 2.99
CA ARG A 149 -19.85 6.54 2.91
C ARG A 149 -19.74 7.72 3.85
N TYR A 150 -19.29 7.49 5.08
CA TYR A 150 -19.10 8.55 6.07
C TYR A 150 -18.03 9.55 5.62
N LEU A 151 -16.89 9.09 5.14
CA LEU A 151 -15.78 9.93 4.71
C LEU A 151 -16.12 10.74 3.46
N LEU A 152 -16.82 10.15 2.48
CA LEU A 152 -17.32 10.89 1.31
C LEU A 152 -18.24 12.03 1.73
N ASN A 153 -19.11 11.80 2.71
CA ASN A 153 -19.99 12.85 3.22
C ASN A 153 -19.21 13.94 3.95
N GLU A 154 -18.27 13.59 4.83
CA GLU A 154 -17.44 14.56 5.55
C GLU A 154 -16.61 15.44 4.62
N VAL A 155 -15.96 14.84 3.61
CA VAL A 155 -15.14 15.59 2.66
C VAL A 155 -15.99 16.53 1.82
N LYS A 156 -17.17 16.08 1.37
CA LYS A 156 -18.13 16.92 0.64
C LYS A 156 -18.62 18.12 1.44
N HIS A 157 -18.67 18.04 2.76
CA HIS A 157 -19.07 19.16 3.62
C HIS A 157 -17.93 20.14 3.93
N ARG A 158 -16.67 19.72 3.78
CA ARG A 158 -15.47 20.50 4.12
C ARG A 158 -14.84 21.21 2.93
N LEU A 159 -15.11 20.74 1.71
CA LEU A 159 -14.67 21.34 0.45
C LEU A 159 -15.78 22.20 -0.17
#